data_AF-X0SHK3-F1
#
_entry.id   AF-X0SHK3-F1
#
_cell.length_a   1.000
_cell.length_b   1.000
_cell.length_c   1.000
_cell.angle_alpha   90.00
_cell.angle_beta   90.00
_cell.angle_gamma   90.00
#
_symmetry.space_group_name_H-M   'P 1'
#
loop_
_entity.id
_entity.type
_entity.pdbx_description
1 polymer ?
#
loop_
_entity_poly.entity_id
_entity_poly.type
_entity_poly.pdbx_seq_one_letter_code
_entity_poly.pdbx_strand_id
1 'polypeptide(L)'
;MIEEFERKLDSFDPGERKQALTALCEKVRASEITLPRAGTDVNLHCHTFFSYNTYGYSPSKFAWLARKAGLAVAEVVDFDVLDALEEFIEAGKTLGLKACAGLETRVFVPEFATRVMTSPGEPGITYHMGVGFPRAALEGQQKQFLLNLRQTAQQRNQDLMGRVNEHLKPVEVDYEKDVLVLTPGGNATERHMCLAYARKAREIFGDDDKLIKFWSEKLGVEIESSALPEGRKLLDAIRAKTMKRGGVGYVLPDKGSFPLMADTNRFLLAAGAIP
;
A
#
# COMPACT_ATOMS: atom_id res chain seq x y z
N MET A 1 5.94 26.04 -11.01
CA MET A 1 5.75 26.31 -9.57
C MET A 1 4.60 25.48 -8.98
N ILE A 2 3.39 25.47 -9.56
CA ILE A 2 2.27 24.62 -9.07
C ILE A 2 2.63 23.12 -9.14
N GLU A 3 3.06 22.64 -10.31
CA GLU A 3 3.46 21.24 -10.51
C GLU A 3 4.57 20.78 -9.56
N GLU A 4 5.47 21.69 -9.18
CA GLU A 4 6.54 21.39 -8.23
C GLU A 4 5.98 21.13 -6.83
N PHE A 5 5.03 21.93 -6.37
CA PHE A 5 4.33 21.69 -5.11
C PHE A 5 3.51 20.40 -5.17
N GLU A 6 2.80 20.16 -6.28
CA GLU A 6 2.05 18.91 -6.47
C GLU A 6 2.96 17.67 -6.42
N ARG A 7 4.20 17.77 -6.92
CA ARG A 7 5.20 16.70 -6.80
C ARG A 7 5.72 16.55 -5.36
N LYS A 8 6.00 17.66 -4.66
CA LYS A 8 6.47 17.66 -3.28
C LYS A 8 5.47 17.06 -2.29
N LEU A 9 4.18 17.02 -2.64
CA LEU A 9 3.18 16.30 -1.86
C LEU A 9 3.49 14.80 -1.72
N ASP A 10 4.28 14.19 -2.60
CA ASP A 10 4.67 12.77 -2.50
C ASP A 10 6.02 12.55 -1.80
N SER A 11 6.64 13.62 -1.28
CA SER A 11 7.88 13.50 -0.48
C SER A 11 7.65 12.60 0.73
N PHE A 12 8.65 11.80 1.10
CA PHE A 12 8.61 11.03 2.35
C PHE A 12 8.79 11.92 3.57
N ASP A 13 9.29 13.14 3.41
CA ASP A 13 9.37 14.13 4.48
C ASP A 13 7.97 14.76 4.75
N PRO A 14 7.38 14.56 5.94
CA PRO A 14 6.06 15.11 6.27
C PRO A 14 6.03 16.65 6.32
N GLY A 15 7.15 17.28 6.65
CA GLY A 15 7.29 18.73 6.63
C GLY A 15 7.23 19.29 5.21
N GLU A 16 7.91 18.66 4.25
CA GLU A 16 7.84 19.05 2.83
C GLU A 16 6.42 18.92 2.29
N ARG A 17 5.73 17.82 2.60
CA ARG A 17 4.33 17.62 2.19
C ARG A 17 3.41 18.72 2.75
N LYS A 18 3.53 19.02 4.04
CA LYS A 18 2.73 20.07 4.69
C LYS A 18 2.98 21.46 4.09
N GLN A 19 4.24 21.80 3.83
CA GLN A 19 4.61 23.07 3.20
C GLN A 19 4.07 23.17 1.78
N ALA A 20 4.19 22.10 0.98
CA ALA A 20 3.67 22.06 -0.38
C ALA A 20 2.14 22.20 -0.41
N LEU A 21 1.42 21.51 0.47
CA LEU A 21 -0.03 21.65 0.58
C LEU A 21 -0.45 23.06 0.97
N THR A 22 0.26 23.67 1.92
CA THR A 22 0.01 25.06 2.34
C THR A 22 0.18 26.03 1.18
N ALA A 23 1.27 25.90 0.42
CA ALA A 23 1.55 26.73 -0.76
C ALA A 23 0.49 26.56 -1.86
N LEU A 24 -0.01 25.34 -2.08
CA LEU A 24 -1.12 25.09 -3.01
C LEU A 24 -2.41 25.78 -2.54
N CYS A 25 -2.74 25.71 -1.25
CA CYS A 25 -3.88 26.41 -0.68
C CYS A 25 -3.77 27.94 -0.80
N GLU A 26 -2.58 28.51 -0.63
CA GLU A 26 -2.34 29.94 -0.86
C GLU A 26 -2.61 30.34 -2.30
N LYS A 27 -2.21 29.51 -3.27
CA LYS A 27 -2.52 29.73 -4.69
C LYS A 27 -4.01 29.64 -5.00
N VAL A 28 -4.74 28.76 -4.32
CA VAL A 28 -6.20 28.71 -4.41
C VAL A 28 -6.81 30.02 -3.87
N ARG A 29 -6.34 30.52 -2.71
CA ARG A 29 -6.82 31.78 -2.13
C ARG A 29 -6.51 32.99 -3.01
N ALA A 30 -5.34 32.99 -3.65
CA ALA A 30 -4.93 34.01 -4.62
C ALA A 30 -5.64 33.89 -5.98
N SER A 31 -6.56 32.92 -6.15
CA SER A 31 -7.24 32.62 -7.41
C SER A 31 -6.30 32.24 -8.57
N GLU A 32 -5.08 31.77 -8.28
CA GLU A 32 -4.16 31.19 -9.26
C GLU A 32 -4.54 29.73 -9.60
N ILE A 33 -5.23 29.05 -8.69
CA ILE A 33 -5.78 27.70 -8.89
C ILE A 33 -7.27 27.75 -8.62
N THR A 34 -8.07 27.35 -9.61
CA THR A 34 -9.51 27.17 -9.44
C THR A 34 -9.80 25.72 -9.11
N LEU A 35 -10.28 25.45 -7.90
CA LEU A 35 -10.81 24.14 -7.54
C LEU A 35 -12.31 24.07 -7.84
N PRO A 36 -12.82 22.94 -8.36
CA PRO A 36 -14.25 22.77 -8.56
C PRO A 36 -15.00 22.76 -7.21
N ARG A 37 -16.30 23.05 -7.28
CA ARG A 37 -17.22 22.72 -6.18
C ARG A 37 -17.25 21.21 -5.98
N ALA A 38 -17.43 20.77 -4.74
CA ALA A 38 -17.63 19.36 -4.45
C ALA A 38 -18.92 18.88 -5.15
N GLY A 39 -18.80 17.80 -5.91
CA GLY A 39 -19.92 17.09 -6.54
C GLY A 39 -20.55 16.09 -5.58
N THR A 40 -20.94 14.93 -6.12
CA THR A 40 -21.56 13.81 -5.37
C THR A 40 -20.71 12.55 -5.33
N ASP A 41 -19.66 12.47 -6.16
CA ASP A 41 -18.83 11.27 -6.27
C ASP A 41 -17.99 11.07 -5.01
N VAL A 42 -17.85 9.82 -4.59
CA VAL A 42 -17.08 9.41 -3.42
C VAL A 42 -16.01 8.40 -3.81
N ASN A 43 -14.86 8.46 -3.15
CA ASN A 43 -13.87 7.40 -3.20
C ASN A 43 -13.48 7.00 -1.77
N LEU A 44 -14.08 5.91 -1.29
CA LEU A 44 -13.91 5.45 0.09
C LEU A 44 -12.87 4.31 0.24
N HIS A 45 -12.09 4.04 -0.81
CA HIS A 45 -11.08 2.98 -0.78
C HIS A 45 -9.85 3.42 -1.57
N CYS A 46 -8.97 4.17 -0.92
CA CYS A 46 -7.66 4.50 -1.47
C CYS A 46 -6.54 4.10 -0.51
N HIS A 47 -5.49 3.49 -1.04
CA HIS A 47 -4.25 3.27 -0.30
C HIS A 47 -3.28 4.41 -0.54
N THR A 48 -2.41 4.67 0.42
CA THR A 48 -1.31 5.62 0.30
C THR A 48 0.02 4.86 0.24
N PHE A 49 1.13 5.59 0.17
CA PHE A 49 2.47 4.99 0.26
C PHE A 49 2.75 4.31 1.62
N PHE A 50 1.92 4.49 2.64
CA PHE A 50 2.08 3.85 3.95
C PHE A 50 1.67 2.37 3.92
N SER A 51 1.05 1.92 2.84
CA SER A 51 0.93 0.48 2.56
C SER A 51 1.33 0.14 1.14
N TYR A 52 0.64 0.66 0.13
CA TYR A 52 1.04 0.65 -1.27
C TYR A 52 0.09 1.50 -2.12
N ASN A 53 0.63 2.44 -2.88
CA ASN A 53 -0.07 3.10 -3.97
C ASN A 53 0.79 3.00 -5.23
N THR A 54 0.20 2.59 -6.37
CA THR A 54 0.98 2.39 -7.61
C THR A 54 1.61 3.67 -8.16
N TYR A 55 1.07 4.83 -7.79
CA TYR A 55 1.57 6.15 -8.16
C TYR A 55 2.40 6.81 -7.04
N GLY A 56 2.60 6.11 -5.91
CA GLY A 56 3.34 6.63 -4.77
C GLY A 56 2.63 7.74 -4.01
N TYR A 57 1.30 7.85 -4.13
CA TYR A 57 0.57 8.95 -3.49
C TYR A 57 0.67 8.92 -1.97
N SER A 58 1.04 10.07 -1.41
CA SER A 58 0.90 10.35 0.02
C SER A 58 -0.56 10.60 0.42
N PRO A 59 -0.87 10.65 1.73
CA PRO A 59 -2.18 11.11 2.19
C PRO A 59 -2.50 12.53 1.69
N SER A 60 -1.56 13.48 1.82
CA SER A 60 -1.76 14.86 1.35
C SER A 60 -1.96 14.95 -0.16
N LYS A 61 -1.23 14.15 -0.95
CA LYS A 61 -1.38 14.09 -2.41
C LYS A 61 -2.75 13.58 -2.79
N PHE A 62 -3.20 12.48 -2.19
CA PHE A 62 -4.52 11.95 -2.48
C PHE A 62 -5.63 12.94 -2.10
N ALA A 63 -5.54 13.60 -0.94
CA ALA A 63 -6.50 14.64 -0.55
C ALA A 63 -6.55 15.81 -1.56
N TRP A 64 -5.38 16.26 -2.03
CA TRP A 64 -5.29 17.30 -3.06
C TRP A 64 -5.93 16.88 -4.38
N LEU A 65 -5.62 15.67 -4.86
CA LEU A 65 -6.19 15.13 -6.09
C LEU A 65 -7.70 14.92 -5.98
N ALA A 66 -8.20 14.42 -4.84
CA ALA A 66 -9.61 14.29 -4.54
C ALA A 66 -10.34 15.64 -4.64
N ARG A 67 -9.74 16.72 -4.11
CA ARG A 67 -10.31 18.06 -4.27
C ARG A 67 -10.24 18.62 -5.66
N LYS A 68 -9.14 18.40 -6.39
CA LYS A 68 -9.04 18.78 -7.81
C LYS A 68 -10.07 18.06 -8.67
N ALA A 69 -10.39 16.81 -8.34
CA ALA A 69 -11.43 16.03 -9.00
C ALA A 69 -12.86 16.41 -8.58
N GLY A 70 -13.02 17.23 -7.53
CA GLY A 70 -14.34 17.63 -7.03
C GLY A 70 -15.08 16.54 -6.26
N LEU A 71 -14.36 15.58 -5.65
CA LEU A 71 -15.00 14.54 -4.84
C LEU A 71 -15.77 15.14 -3.65
N ALA A 72 -16.91 14.52 -3.34
CA ALA A 72 -17.73 14.84 -2.19
C ALA A 72 -17.11 14.33 -0.89
N VAL A 73 -16.57 13.11 -0.92
CA VAL A 73 -15.96 12.40 0.21
C VAL A 73 -14.80 11.55 -0.29
N ALA A 74 -13.72 11.48 0.50
CA ALA A 74 -12.59 10.60 0.23
C ALA A 74 -12.14 9.86 1.51
N GLU A 75 -11.61 8.64 1.34
CA GLU A 75 -11.07 7.83 2.45
C GLU A 75 -9.74 7.17 2.09
N VAL A 76 -8.84 7.12 3.06
CA VAL A 76 -7.62 6.30 3.01
C VAL A 76 -7.74 5.06 3.90
N VAL A 77 -7.31 3.90 3.40
CA VAL A 77 -7.48 2.59 4.05
C VAL A 77 -6.23 1.73 3.90
N ASP A 78 -5.12 2.15 4.49
CA ASP A 78 -3.85 1.45 4.35
C ASP A 78 -3.84 0.06 5.02
N PHE A 79 -3.07 -0.87 4.45
CA PHE A 79 -2.97 -2.24 4.98
C PHE A 79 -2.32 -2.29 6.36
N ASP A 80 -3.01 -2.86 7.35
CA ASP A 80 -2.47 -3.20 8.67
C ASP A 80 -1.91 -2.02 9.49
N VAL A 81 -2.13 -0.76 9.06
CA VAL A 81 -1.58 0.45 9.69
C VAL A 81 -2.54 1.63 9.66
N LEU A 82 -2.28 2.63 10.51
CA LEU A 82 -3.03 3.89 10.59
C LEU A 82 -2.17 5.14 10.32
N ASP A 83 -0.95 4.96 9.81
CA ASP A 83 0.05 6.02 9.63
C ASP A 83 -0.44 7.18 8.74
N ALA A 84 -1.37 6.92 7.81
CA ALA A 84 -1.98 7.93 6.95
C ALA A 84 -3.03 8.81 7.65
N LEU A 85 -3.64 8.33 8.75
CA LEU A 85 -4.88 8.88 9.30
C LEU A 85 -4.77 10.36 9.64
N GLU A 86 -3.82 10.74 10.50
CA GLU A 86 -3.74 12.11 11.02
C GLU A 86 -3.41 13.10 9.89
N GLU A 87 -2.50 12.73 9.00
CA GLU A 87 -2.15 13.56 7.85
C GLU A 87 -3.34 13.73 6.89
N PHE A 88 -4.05 12.64 6.57
CA PHE A 88 -5.17 12.70 5.64
C PHE A 88 -6.32 13.55 6.17
N ILE A 89 -6.67 13.37 7.43
CA ILE A 89 -7.74 14.14 8.08
C ILE A 89 -7.37 15.62 8.14
N GLU A 90 -6.12 15.95 8.46
CA GLU A 90 -5.66 17.35 8.51
C GLU A 90 -5.61 18.01 7.12
N ALA A 91 -5.14 17.27 6.11
CA ALA A 91 -5.19 17.71 4.71
C ALA A 91 -6.64 17.93 4.27
N GLY A 92 -7.55 17.03 4.66
CA GLY A 92 -8.98 17.15 4.38
C GLY A 92 -9.58 18.43 4.95
N LYS A 93 -9.32 18.74 6.23
CA LYS A 93 -9.75 19.99 6.88
C LYS A 93 -9.21 21.22 6.15
N THR A 94 -7.91 21.22 5.86
CA THR A 94 -7.23 22.33 5.18
C THR A 94 -7.84 22.63 3.82
N LEU A 95 -8.28 21.59 3.11
CA LEU A 95 -8.81 21.65 1.75
C LEU A 95 -10.34 21.76 1.66
N GLY A 96 -11.04 21.68 2.79
CA GLY A 96 -12.50 21.59 2.83
C GLY A 96 -13.03 20.30 2.18
N LEU A 97 -12.28 19.20 2.24
CA LEU A 97 -12.66 17.87 1.81
C LEU A 97 -13.24 17.09 2.98
N LYS A 98 -14.39 16.43 2.78
CA LYS A 98 -14.90 15.46 3.77
C LYS A 98 -14.01 14.22 3.69
N ALA A 99 -13.17 14.05 4.71
CA ALA A 99 -12.19 12.97 4.77
C ALA A 99 -12.59 11.95 5.83
N CYS A 100 -12.45 10.68 5.50
CA CYS A 100 -12.49 9.54 6.42
C CYS A 100 -11.13 8.83 6.39
N ALA A 101 -10.82 8.05 7.41
CA ALA A 101 -9.64 7.20 7.41
C ALA A 101 -9.96 5.87 8.10
N GLY A 102 -9.38 4.82 7.54
CA GLY A 102 -9.55 3.45 7.98
C GLY A 102 -8.27 2.65 7.84
N LEU A 103 -8.41 1.35 8.02
CA LEU A 103 -7.40 0.38 7.65
C LEU A 103 -8.07 -0.81 6.97
N GLU A 104 -7.33 -1.44 6.08
CA GLU A 104 -7.69 -2.73 5.49
C GLU A 104 -6.77 -3.82 6.06
N THR A 105 -7.29 -5.00 6.34
CA THR A 105 -6.48 -6.15 6.75
C THR A 105 -7.04 -7.42 6.12
N ARG A 106 -6.36 -8.54 6.33
CA ARG A 106 -6.87 -9.87 5.97
C ARG A 106 -7.17 -10.64 7.24
N VAL A 107 -8.35 -11.25 7.28
CA VAL A 107 -8.85 -12.01 8.44
C VAL A 107 -9.20 -13.44 8.04
N PHE A 108 -9.12 -14.35 9.00
CA PHE A 108 -9.60 -15.71 8.89
C PHE A 108 -11.05 -15.81 9.39
N VAL A 109 -11.89 -16.50 8.61
CA VAL A 109 -13.31 -16.78 8.92
C VAL A 109 -13.51 -18.30 8.99
N PRO A 110 -13.54 -18.90 10.20
CA PRO A 110 -13.61 -20.35 10.38
C PRO A 110 -14.78 -21.02 9.65
N GLU A 111 -15.93 -20.36 9.59
CA GLU A 111 -17.16 -20.81 8.94
C GLU A 111 -16.97 -20.99 7.42
N PHE A 112 -16.01 -20.28 6.84
CA PHE A 112 -15.67 -20.33 5.42
C PHE A 112 -14.28 -20.93 5.16
N ALA A 113 -13.73 -21.72 6.08
CA ALA A 113 -12.37 -22.27 6.00
C ALA A 113 -12.06 -23.07 4.71
N THR A 114 -13.08 -23.54 3.99
CA THR A 114 -12.93 -24.30 2.73
C THR A 114 -13.29 -23.48 1.48
N ARG A 115 -13.67 -22.21 1.64
CA ARG A 115 -14.17 -21.36 0.56
C ARG A 115 -13.21 -20.21 0.29
N VAL A 116 -12.91 -19.98 -0.99
CA VAL A 116 -12.24 -18.76 -1.43
C VAL A 116 -13.28 -17.64 -1.45
N MET A 117 -12.98 -16.53 -0.78
CA MET A 117 -13.85 -15.35 -0.71
C MET A 117 -13.20 -14.21 -1.51
N THR A 118 -12.76 -13.14 -0.84
CA THR A 118 -12.16 -11.97 -1.46
C THR A 118 -10.64 -12.06 -1.57
N SER A 119 -9.98 -12.96 -0.82
CA SER A 119 -8.54 -13.20 -0.99
C SER A 119 -8.29 -14.33 -2.00
N PRO A 120 -7.78 -14.03 -3.21
CA PRO A 120 -7.70 -15.02 -4.28
C PRO A 120 -6.77 -16.19 -3.95
N GLY A 121 -7.30 -17.41 -4.02
CA GLY A 121 -6.53 -18.63 -3.80
C GLY A 121 -6.31 -19.00 -2.33
N GLU A 122 -6.83 -18.20 -1.38
CA GLU A 122 -6.67 -18.40 0.07
C GLU A 122 -8.02 -18.76 0.72
N PRO A 123 -8.36 -20.06 0.89
CA PRO A 123 -9.59 -20.47 1.55
C PRO A 123 -9.69 -19.96 2.99
N GLY A 124 -10.87 -19.48 3.37
CA GLY A 124 -11.12 -18.92 4.71
C GLY A 124 -10.57 -17.52 4.95
N ILE A 125 -9.85 -16.93 3.99
CA ILE A 125 -9.27 -15.59 4.11
C ILE A 125 -10.10 -14.58 3.33
N THR A 126 -10.45 -13.46 3.98
CA THR A 126 -11.09 -12.31 3.35
C THR A 126 -10.37 -11.03 3.73
N TYR A 127 -10.36 -10.06 2.82
CA TYR A 127 -10.13 -8.67 3.16
C TYR A 127 -11.25 -8.19 4.08
N HIS A 128 -10.88 -7.39 5.08
CA HIS A 128 -11.77 -6.84 6.08
C HIS A 128 -11.30 -5.43 6.43
N MET A 129 -12.23 -4.51 6.60
CA MET A 129 -11.93 -3.10 6.81
C MET A 129 -12.44 -2.63 8.16
N GLY A 130 -11.76 -1.64 8.71
CA GLY A 130 -12.32 -0.77 9.72
C GLY A 130 -12.30 0.66 9.21
N VAL A 131 -13.43 1.34 9.27
CA VAL A 131 -13.58 2.71 8.75
C VAL A 131 -13.91 3.70 9.86
N GLY A 132 -13.54 4.96 9.66
CA GLY A 132 -13.90 6.04 10.59
C GLY A 132 -13.12 6.04 11.90
N PHE A 133 -11.84 5.67 11.88
CA PHE A 133 -11.01 5.74 13.08
C PHE A 133 -10.88 7.20 13.58
N PRO A 134 -11.09 7.46 14.89
CA PRO A 134 -11.03 8.83 15.42
C PRO A 134 -9.61 9.35 15.65
N ARG A 135 -8.61 8.47 15.74
CA ARG A 135 -7.19 8.79 15.97
C ARG A 135 -6.29 7.63 15.58
N ALA A 136 -5.05 7.92 15.20
CA ALA A 136 -4.04 6.89 14.90
C ALA A 136 -3.36 6.33 16.17
N ALA A 137 -3.22 7.18 17.21
CA ALA A 137 -2.56 6.82 18.45
C ALA A 137 -3.46 5.93 19.32
N LEU A 138 -3.29 4.62 19.17
CA LEU A 138 -3.95 3.60 19.99
C LEU A 138 -3.14 3.31 21.25
N GLU A 139 -3.81 2.80 22.29
CA GLU A 139 -3.22 2.43 23.58
C GLU A 139 -3.57 0.99 23.95
N GLY A 140 -2.92 0.45 24.98
CA GLY A 140 -3.25 -0.86 25.56
C GLY A 140 -3.32 -2.00 24.53
N GLN A 141 -4.41 -2.77 24.61
CA GLN A 141 -4.63 -3.94 23.76
C GLN A 141 -4.80 -3.59 22.28
N GLN A 142 -5.39 -2.43 21.96
CA GLN A 142 -5.61 -1.97 20.60
C GLN A 142 -4.27 -1.66 19.92
N LYS A 143 -3.36 -0.99 20.63
CA LYS A 143 -1.99 -0.77 20.16
C LYS A 143 -1.28 -2.09 19.89
N GLN A 144 -1.37 -3.03 20.83
CA GLN A 144 -0.72 -4.34 20.68
C GLN A 144 -1.30 -5.13 19.50
N PHE A 145 -2.62 -5.07 19.30
CA PHE A 145 -3.28 -5.73 18.17
C PHE A 145 -2.78 -5.18 16.84
N LEU A 146 -2.76 -3.86 16.68
CA LEU A 146 -2.27 -3.21 15.45
C LEU A 146 -0.78 -3.53 15.20
N LEU A 147 0.05 -3.51 16.24
CA LEU A 147 1.46 -3.91 16.13
C LEU A 147 1.61 -5.37 15.69
N ASN A 148 0.78 -6.27 16.23
CA ASN A 148 0.80 -7.68 15.86
C ASN A 148 0.41 -7.87 14.38
N LEU A 149 -0.62 -7.17 13.87
CA LEU A 149 -0.99 -7.22 12.45
C LEU A 149 0.21 -6.94 11.55
N ARG A 150 0.90 -5.83 11.85
CA ARG A 150 2.09 -5.39 11.12
C ARG A 150 3.24 -6.40 11.22
N GLN A 151 3.54 -6.90 12.42
CA GLN A 151 4.61 -7.89 12.62
C GLN A 151 4.34 -9.19 11.87
N THR A 152 3.11 -9.71 11.93
CA THR A 152 2.74 -10.91 11.19
C THR A 152 2.84 -10.68 9.67
N ALA A 153 2.44 -9.51 9.18
CA ALA A 153 2.60 -9.17 7.76
C ALA A 153 4.08 -9.11 7.33
N GLN A 154 4.95 -8.48 8.11
CA GLN A 154 6.37 -8.41 7.82
C GLN A 154 7.04 -9.79 7.86
N GLN A 155 6.72 -10.63 8.85
CA GLN A 155 7.27 -11.99 8.93
C GLN A 155 6.88 -12.79 7.68
N ARG A 156 5.59 -12.77 7.28
CA ARG A 156 5.13 -13.44 6.05
C ARG A 156 5.88 -12.95 4.81
N ASN A 157 6.13 -11.63 4.72
CA ASN A 157 6.88 -11.06 3.61
C ASN A 157 8.33 -11.54 3.59
N GLN A 158 9.01 -11.60 4.74
CA GLN A 158 10.40 -12.09 4.83
C GLN A 158 10.51 -13.57 4.46
N ASP A 159 9.60 -14.41 4.96
CA ASP A 159 9.59 -15.84 4.64
C ASP A 159 9.36 -16.06 3.14
N LEU A 160 8.42 -15.30 2.55
CA LEU A 160 8.16 -15.31 1.11
C LEU A 160 9.39 -14.84 0.32
N MET A 161 10.00 -13.73 0.74
CA MET A 161 11.20 -13.17 0.11
C MET A 161 12.35 -14.17 0.12
N GLY A 162 12.57 -14.92 1.21
CA GLY A 162 13.60 -15.95 1.27
C GLY A 162 13.45 -17.00 0.17
N ARG A 163 12.22 -17.51 -0.04
CA ARG A 163 11.93 -18.47 -1.13
C ARG A 163 12.09 -17.85 -2.52
N VAL A 164 11.69 -16.59 -2.68
CA VAL A 164 11.80 -15.89 -3.97
C VAL A 164 13.26 -15.54 -4.30
N ASN A 165 14.07 -15.14 -3.32
CA ASN A 165 15.52 -14.92 -3.49
C ASN A 165 16.21 -16.17 -4.02
N GLU A 166 15.96 -17.33 -3.42
CA GLU A 166 16.53 -18.61 -3.89
C GLU A 166 16.16 -18.91 -5.35
N HIS A 167 14.92 -18.66 -5.75
CA HIS A 167 14.47 -18.86 -7.13
C HIS A 167 15.04 -17.84 -8.11
N LEU A 168 15.18 -16.58 -7.70
CA LEU A 168 15.60 -15.47 -8.55
C LEU A 168 17.12 -15.26 -8.63
N LYS A 169 17.93 -16.12 -7.99
CA LYS A 169 19.40 -16.10 -8.14
C LYS A 169 19.84 -15.87 -9.60
N PRO A 170 20.76 -14.92 -9.86
CA PRO A 170 21.58 -14.19 -8.86
C PRO A 170 20.93 -12.93 -8.26
N VAL A 171 19.65 -12.63 -8.54
CA VAL A 171 18.95 -11.45 -8.03
C VAL A 171 18.39 -11.72 -6.64
N GLU A 172 19.02 -11.16 -5.62
CA GLU A 172 18.62 -11.28 -4.22
C GLU A 172 18.41 -9.90 -3.59
N VAL A 173 17.31 -9.73 -2.87
CA VAL A 173 17.00 -8.48 -2.17
C VAL A 173 17.08 -8.66 -0.64
N ASP A 174 17.54 -7.62 0.03
CA ASP A 174 17.58 -7.46 1.48
C ASP A 174 16.32 -6.72 1.94
N TYR A 175 15.59 -7.28 2.90
CA TYR A 175 14.29 -6.73 3.32
C TYR A 175 14.42 -5.31 3.87
N GLU A 176 15.45 -5.04 4.67
CA GLU A 176 15.64 -3.74 5.31
C GLU A 176 16.19 -2.71 4.32
N LYS A 177 17.20 -3.09 3.54
CA LYS A 177 17.95 -2.16 2.67
C LYS A 177 17.26 -1.89 1.34
N ASP A 178 16.61 -2.90 0.77
CA ASP A 178 16.03 -2.79 -0.58
C ASP A 178 14.51 -2.63 -0.54
N VAL A 179 13.82 -3.16 0.48
CA VAL A 179 12.34 -3.21 0.52
C VAL A 179 11.75 -2.14 1.44
N LEU A 180 12.16 -2.08 2.71
CA LEU A 180 11.56 -1.16 3.69
C LEU A 180 11.78 0.32 3.31
N VAL A 181 12.87 0.64 2.62
CA VAL A 181 13.16 2.00 2.14
C VAL A 181 12.17 2.51 1.10
N LEU A 182 11.34 1.63 0.52
CA LEU A 182 10.37 1.98 -0.53
C LEU A 182 9.04 2.49 0.02
N THR A 183 8.84 2.47 1.34
CA THR A 183 7.62 2.95 2.00
C THR A 183 7.98 3.71 3.27
N PRO A 184 7.42 4.90 3.50
CA PRO A 184 7.61 5.57 4.77
C PRO A 184 6.88 4.79 5.86
N GLY A 185 7.43 4.82 7.07
CA GLY A 185 6.85 4.08 8.19
C GLY A 185 7.11 2.58 8.15
N GLY A 186 7.72 2.00 7.10
CA GLY A 186 8.25 0.64 7.07
C GLY A 186 7.20 -0.48 7.00
N ASN A 187 6.06 -0.23 6.34
CA ASN A 187 4.99 -1.20 6.17
C ASN A 187 4.93 -1.74 4.73
N ALA A 188 5.99 -2.44 4.34
CA ALA A 188 6.14 -2.92 2.99
C ALA A 188 5.17 -4.08 2.67
N THR A 189 4.84 -4.20 1.39
CA THR A 189 3.95 -5.23 0.84
C THR A 189 4.67 -6.02 -0.24
N GLU A 190 4.05 -7.09 -0.74
CA GLU A 190 4.52 -7.85 -1.91
C GLU A 190 4.89 -6.96 -3.11
N ARG A 191 4.15 -5.86 -3.30
CA ARG A 191 4.39 -4.96 -4.43
C ARG A 191 5.68 -4.15 -4.27
N HIS A 192 6.07 -3.82 -3.04
CA HIS A 192 7.38 -3.24 -2.76
C HIS A 192 8.51 -4.24 -3.04
N MET A 193 8.32 -5.51 -2.68
CA MET A 193 9.29 -6.57 -3.02
C MET A 193 9.46 -6.73 -4.53
N CYS A 194 8.36 -6.71 -5.30
CA CYS A 194 8.45 -6.77 -6.77
C CYS A 194 9.26 -5.61 -7.34
N LEU A 195 9.07 -4.39 -6.83
CA LEU A 195 9.83 -3.23 -7.22
C LEU A 195 11.32 -3.36 -6.84
N ALA A 196 11.62 -3.84 -5.63
CA ALA A 196 12.99 -4.11 -5.18
C ALA A 196 13.70 -5.12 -6.09
N TYR A 197 13.03 -6.23 -6.45
CA TYR A 197 13.58 -7.23 -7.36
C TYR A 197 13.88 -6.66 -8.75
N ALA A 198 12.95 -5.88 -9.30
CA ALA A 198 13.14 -5.18 -10.58
C ALA A 198 14.38 -4.27 -10.56
N ARG A 199 14.54 -3.46 -9.52
CA ARG A 199 15.68 -2.56 -9.33
C ARG A 199 16.99 -3.33 -9.14
N LYS A 200 16.99 -4.35 -8.29
CA LYS A 200 18.16 -5.19 -8.04
C LYS A 200 18.65 -5.92 -9.29
N ALA A 201 17.72 -6.44 -10.10
CA ALA A 201 18.07 -7.05 -11.37
C ALA A 201 18.74 -6.02 -12.29
N ARG A 202 18.21 -4.79 -12.36
CA ARG A 202 18.83 -3.71 -13.15
C ARG A 202 20.24 -3.39 -12.68
N GLU A 203 20.48 -3.33 -11.38
CA GLU A 203 21.82 -3.11 -10.80
C GLU A 203 22.82 -4.20 -11.20
N ILE A 204 22.38 -5.46 -11.23
CA ILE A 204 23.23 -6.61 -11.55
C ILE A 204 23.54 -6.71 -13.05
N PHE A 205 22.51 -6.57 -13.89
CA PHE A 205 22.65 -6.85 -15.32
C PHE A 205 22.98 -5.61 -16.16
N GLY A 206 22.52 -4.42 -15.74
CA GLY A 206 22.70 -3.12 -16.40
C GLY A 206 21.98 -2.98 -17.75
N ASP A 207 22.07 -3.99 -18.58
CA ASP A 207 21.63 -4.08 -19.97
C ASP A 207 20.21 -4.63 -20.13
N ASP A 208 19.44 -4.04 -21.05
CA ASP A 208 18.03 -4.39 -21.30
C ASP A 208 17.87 -5.81 -21.85
N ASP A 209 18.72 -6.23 -22.78
CA ASP A 209 18.61 -7.56 -23.39
C ASP A 209 18.89 -8.67 -22.36
N LYS A 210 19.88 -8.45 -21.49
CA LYS A 210 20.15 -9.36 -20.36
C LYS A 210 18.98 -9.42 -19.37
N LEU A 211 18.35 -8.29 -19.08
CA LEU A 211 17.17 -8.24 -18.19
C LEU A 211 15.97 -8.95 -18.79
N ILE A 212 15.68 -8.70 -20.07
CA ILE A 212 14.59 -9.36 -20.80
C ILE A 212 14.82 -10.87 -20.75
N LYS A 213 16.03 -11.33 -21.07
CA LYS A 213 16.37 -12.75 -21.02
C LYS A 213 16.20 -13.33 -19.63
N PHE A 214 16.76 -12.68 -18.60
CA PHE A 214 16.66 -13.14 -17.22
C PHE A 214 15.21 -13.26 -16.75
N TRP A 215 14.41 -12.21 -16.93
CA TRP A 215 13.02 -12.22 -16.50
C TRP A 215 12.18 -13.19 -17.32
N SER A 216 12.41 -13.29 -18.62
CA SER A 216 11.66 -14.22 -19.46
C SER A 216 11.91 -15.68 -19.07
N GLU A 217 13.17 -16.01 -18.76
CA GLU A 217 13.57 -17.32 -18.27
C GLU A 217 12.98 -17.61 -16.88
N LYS A 218 13.16 -16.71 -15.90
CA LYS A 218 12.74 -16.93 -14.51
C LYS A 218 11.22 -16.94 -14.33
N LEU A 219 10.48 -16.18 -15.14
CA LEU A 219 9.03 -16.03 -15.04
C LEU A 219 8.27 -16.91 -16.05
N GLY A 220 8.97 -17.49 -17.03
CA GLY A 220 8.39 -18.35 -18.07
C GLY A 220 7.38 -17.62 -18.96
N VAL A 221 7.58 -16.33 -19.22
CA VAL A 221 6.75 -15.48 -20.07
C VAL A 221 7.63 -14.50 -20.84
N GLU A 222 7.24 -14.07 -22.03
CA GLU A 222 7.98 -13.06 -22.76
C GLU A 222 7.89 -11.69 -22.08
N ILE A 223 9.02 -11.00 -21.94
CA ILE A 223 9.11 -9.66 -21.36
C ILE A 223 9.51 -8.65 -22.44
N GLU A 224 8.66 -7.64 -22.63
CA GLU A 224 8.95 -6.51 -23.52
C GLU A 224 9.91 -5.51 -22.86
N SER A 225 10.79 -4.89 -23.65
CA SER A 225 11.68 -3.81 -23.17
C SER A 225 10.90 -2.64 -22.55
N SER A 226 9.70 -2.34 -23.06
CA SER A 226 8.80 -1.31 -22.55
C SER A 226 8.35 -1.52 -21.10
N ALA A 227 8.47 -2.76 -20.59
CA ALA A 227 8.11 -3.12 -19.23
C ALA A 227 9.27 -2.96 -18.24
N LEU A 228 10.50 -2.68 -18.71
CA LEU A 228 11.68 -2.62 -17.86
C LEU A 228 11.96 -1.21 -17.29
N PRO A 229 12.68 -1.13 -16.17
CA PRO A 229 12.77 -2.15 -15.13
C PRO A 229 11.53 -2.12 -14.21
N GLU A 230 10.84 -0.99 -14.11
CA GLU A 230 9.77 -0.75 -13.13
C GLU A 230 8.37 -0.70 -13.77
N GLY A 231 8.25 -1.15 -15.03
CA GLY A 231 6.99 -1.15 -15.74
C GLY A 231 5.98 -2.08 -15.08
N ARG A 232 4.72 -1.61 -14.99
CA ARG A 232 3.63 -2.33 -14.33
C ARG A 232 3.48 -3.78 -14.80
N LYS A 233 3.63 -4.02 -16.10
CA LYS A 233 3.57 -5.37 -16.69
C LYS A 233 4.59 -6.32 -16.05
N LEU A 234 5.85 -5.88 -15.88
CA LEU A 234 6.89 -6.68 -15.24
C LEU A 234 6.59 -6.89 -13.76
N LEU A 235 6.26 -5.83 -13.02
CA LEU A 235 5.99 -5.94 -11.58
C LEU A 235 4.82 -6.89 -11.28
N ASP A 236 3.74 -6.80 -12.06
CA ASP A 236 2.60 -7.72 -11.95
C ASP A 236 2.99 -9.16 -12.34
N ALA A 237 3.88 -9.35 -13.34
CA ALA A 237 4.40 -10.67 -13.72
C ALA A 237 5.29 -11.30 -12.63
N ILE A 238 6.22 -10.54 -12.04
CA ILE A 238 7.05 -10.99 -10.90
C ILE A 238 6.12 -11.49 -9.79
N ARG A 239 5.12 -10.69 -9.40
CA ARG A 239 4.18 -11.05 -8.34
C ARG A 239 3.38 -12.29 -8.69
N ALA A 240 2.78 -12.34 -9.88
CA ALA A 240 1.91 -13.44 -10.29
C ALA A 240 2.66 -14.78 -10.39
N LYS A 241 3.90 -14.76 -10.87
CA LYS A 241 4.69 -15.98 -11.12
C LYS A 241 5.48 -16.46 -9.90
N THR A 242 5.84 -15.57 -8.98
CA THR A 242 6.66 -15.93 -7.83
C THR A 242 5.90 -15.93 -6.51
N MET A 243 4.91 -15.06 -6.31
CA MET A 243 4.31 -14.80 -4.99
C MET A 243 2.87 -15.32 -4.84
N LYS A 244 2.20 -15.67 -5.94
CA LYS A 244 0.82 -16.17 -5.95
C LYS A 244 0.75 -17.68 -6.14
N ARG A 245 -0.45 -18.24 -5.97
CA ARG A 245 -0.67 -19.69 -6.01
C ARG A 245 0.00 -20.32 -7.24
N GLY A 246 0.90 -21.28 -6.98
CA GLY A 246 1.72 -21.94 -8.00
C GLY A 246 3.14 -21.37 -8.15
N GLY A 247 3.40 -20.18 -7.59
CA GLY A 247 4.72 -19.58 -7.48
C GLY A 247 5.48 -20.06 -6.23
N VAL A 248 6.81 -20.00 -6.29
CA VAL A 248 7.75 -20.49 -5.28
C VAL A 248 7.59 -19.84 -3.89
N GLY A 249 7.15 -18.59 -3.83
CA GLY A 249 6.94 -17.84 -2.60
C GLY A 249 5.60 -18.15 -1.93
N TYR A 250 4.64 -18.72 -2.67
CA TYR A 250 3.30 -18.98 -2.17
C TYR A 250 3.28 -20.17 -1.22
N VAL A 251 2.70 -19.94 -0.06
CA VAL A 251 2.35 -20.97 0.92
C VAL A 251 0.87 -20.83 1.19
N LEU A 252 0.14 -21.94 1.20
CA LEU A 252 -1.26 -21.94 1.57
C LEU A 252 -1.37 -21.43 3.02
N PRO A 253 -2.14 -20.36 3.29
CA PRO A 253 -2.32 -19.90 4.65
C PRO A 253 -2.85 -21.02 5.55
N ASP A 254 -2.25 -21.17 6.72
CA ASP A 254 -2.72 -22.09 7.75
C ASP A 254 -3.63 -21.37 8.76
N LYS A 255 -4.24 -22.17 9.65
CA LYS A 255 -4.97 -21.63 10.80
C LYS A 255 -3.98 -20.96 11.75
N GLY A 256 -3.96 -19.63 11.77
CA GLY A 256 -3.05 -18.83 12.59
C GLY A 256 -2.27 -17.78 11.80
N SER A 257 -2.21 -17.93 10.47
CA SER A 257 -1.57 -16.96 9.56
C SER A 257 -2.22 -15.57 9.56
N PHE A 258 -3.49 -15.46 9.97
CA PHE A 258 -4.29 -14.23 9.98
C PHE A 258 -5.16 -14.15 11.25
N PRO A 259 -5.46 -12.94 11.77
CA PRO A 259 -6.36 -12.76 12.91
C PRO A 259 -7.77 -13.28 12.59
N LEU A 260 -8.53 -13.68 13.61
CA LEU A 260 -9.94 -14.02 13.42
C LEU A 260 -10.73 -12.75 13.09
N MET A 261 -11.76 -12.89 12.23
CA MET A 261 -12.70 -11.80 11.98
C MET A 261 -13.35 -11.29 13.27
N ALA A 262 -13.72 -12.19 14.18
CA ALA A 262 -14.29 -11.81 15.48
C ALA A 262 -13.32 -10.99 16.35
N ASP A 263 -12.03 -11.33 16.36
CA ASP A 263 -11.01 -10.56 17.08
C ASP A 263 -10.82 -9.18 16.45
N THR A 264 -10.78 -9.13 15.12
CA THR A 264 -10.64 -7.90 14.36
C THR A 264 -11.82 -6.98 14.61
N ASN A 265 -13.06 -7.47 14.58
CA ASN A 265 -14.25 -6.68 14.88
C ASN A 265 -14.22 -6.10 16.31
N ARG A 266 -13.78 -6.89 17.30
CA ARG A 266 -13.61 -6.40 18.68
C ARG A 266 -12.57 -5.28 18.74
N PHE A 267 -11.43 -5.46 18.07
CA PHE A 267 -10.40 -4.44 17.97
C PHE A 267 -10.93 -3.15 17.34
N LEU A 268 -11.62 -3.25 16.21
CA LEU A 268 -12.16 -2.11 15.46
C LEU A 268 -13.15 -1.30 16.32
N LEU A 269 -14.12 -1.98 16.94
CA LEU A 269 -15.08 -1.34 17.83
C LEU A 269 -14.38 -0.69 19.05
N ALA A 270 -13.39 -1.38 19.63
CA ALA A 270 -12.65 -0.87 20.78
C ALA A 270 -11.70 0.30 20.41
N ALA A 271 -11.36 0.46 19.14
CA ALA A 271 -10.63 1.60 18.60
C ALA A 271 -11.56 2.77 18.20
N GLY A 272 -12.88 2.60 18.31
CA GLY A 272 -13.88 3.59 17.93
C GLY A 272 -14.18 3.63 16.42
N ALA A 273 -13.75 2.63 15.67
CA ALA A 273 -14.03 2.47 14.25
C ALA A 273 -15.28 1.60 14.01
N ILE A 274 -15.70 1.53 12.75
CA ILE A 274 -16.82 0.72 12.29
C ILE A 274 -16.27 -0.46 11.47
N PRO A 275 -16.51 -1.72 11.86
CA PRO A 275 -16.09 -2.91 11.12
C PRO A 275 -16.98 -3.24 9.90
#